data_AF-A0A729DZD5-F1
#
_entry.id   AF-A0A729DZD5-F1
#
_cell.length_a   1.000
_cell.length_b   1.000
_cell.length_c   1.000
_cell.angle_alpha   90.00
_cell.angle_beta   90.00
_cell.angle_gamma   90.00
#
_symmetry.space_group_name_H-M   'P 1'
#
loop_
_entity.id
_entity.type
_entity.pdbx_description
1 polymer ?
#
loop_
_entity_poly.entity_id
_entity_poly.type
_entity_poly.pdbx_seq_one_letter_code
_entity_poly.pdbx_strand_id
1 'polypeptide(L)'
;DMGAGIMLTNTYTLQRDDELKHGYNEIEGWYPLFKPTDKLTIQPGGLINDKSIGSGGAVYLDVNYKFTPWFNLTVRNRYNHNNYSSTDLNGELDNNDSYEIGNYWNFIITDKFSYTFEPHYFYNVNDFNSSNGTKHHWEITNTFRYRINEHWLPYFELRWLDRNVGPYHREQNQIRIGAKYFF
;
A
#
# COMPACT_ATOMS: atom_id res chain seq x y z
N ASP A 1 17.40 -15.04 10.46
CA ASP A 1 16.20 -14.21 10.53
C ASP A 1 15.05 -14.95 9.86
N MET A 2 13.91 -15.16 10.54
CA MET A 2 12.82 -16.01 10.04
C MET A 2 12.00 -15.31 8.94
N GLY A 3 12.23 -14.01 8.70
CA GLY A 3 11.57 -13.19 7.68
C GLY A 3 10.19 -12.69 8.08
N ALA A 4 9.75 -12.99 9.31
CA ALA A 4 8.62 -12.36 9.94
C ALA A 4 8.91 -10.88 10.21
N GLY A 5 7.88 -10.04 10.19
CA GLY A 5 8.04 -8.62 10.47
C GLY A 5 6.80 -8.01 11.10
N ILE A 6 7.03 -6.88 11.77
CA ILE A 6 6.01 -5.99 12.29
C ILE A 6 6.37 -4.56 11.85
N MET A 7 5.35 -3.79 11.50
CA MET A 7 5.48 -2.39 11.11
C MET A 7 4.43 -1.57 11.85
N LEU A 8 4.85 -0.39 12.32
CA LEU A 8 3.99 0.61 12.92
C LEU A 8 4.06 1.87 12.04
N THR A 9 2.91 2.36 11.59
CA THR A 9 2.81 3.54 10.73
C THR A 9 1.93 4.58 11.39
N ASN A 10 2.37 5.85 11.32
CA ASN A 10 1.60 7.00 11.77
C ASN A 10 1.65 8.07 10.67
N THR A 11 0.49 8.63 10.33
CA THR A 11 0.38 9.64 9.27
C THR A 11 -0.28 10.89 9.82
N TYR A 12 0.31 12.04 9.50
CA TYR A 12 -0.25 13.36 9.75
C TYR A 12 -0.33 14.15 8.46
N THR A 13 -1.36 14.96 8.31
CA THR A 13 -1.56 15.84 7.15
C THR A 13 -1.56 17.28 7.60
N LEU A 14 -0.80 18.11 6.91
CA LEU A 14 -0.88 19.56 6.98
C LEU A 14 -1.87 20.02 5.90
N GLN A 15 -3.01 20.57 6.30
CA GLN A 15 -3.98 21.17 5.37
C GLN A 15 -3.69 22.67 5.19
N ARG A 16 -4.52 23.37 4.41
CA ARG A 16 -4.51 24.85 4.44
C ARG A 16 -4.79 25.31 5.89
N ASP A 17 -4.24 26.47 6.24
CA ASP A 17 -4.52 27.19 7.50
C ASP A 17 -3.85 26.61 8.78
N ASP A 18 -2.60 26.13 8.67
CA ASP A 18 -1.75 25.69 9.79
C ASP A 18 -2.30 24.51 10.63
N GLU A 19 -3.27 23.76 10.08
CA GLU A 19 -3.87 22.63 10.76
C GLU A 19 -3.01 21.35 10.63
N LEU A 20 -2.58 20.81 11.77
CA LEU A 20 -2.01 19.46 11.88
C LEU A 20 -3.12 18.45 12.20
N LYS A 21 -3.51 17.64 11.21
CA LYS A 21 -4.54 16.59 11.38
C LYS A 21 -3.92 15.21 11.39
N HIS A 22 -4.37 14.38 12.33
CA HIS A 22 -4.10 12.95 12.29
C HIS A 22 -4.78 12.34 11.05
N GLY A 23 -4.03 11.55 10.30
CA GLY A 23 -4.51 10.81 9.14
C GLY A 23 -4.93 9.40 9.53
N TYR A 24 -3.96 8.58 9.92
CA TYR A 24 -4.21 7.22 10.39
C TYR A 24 -3.05 6.64 11.21
N ASN A 25 -3.38 5.69 12.07
CA ASN A 25 -2.44 4.77 12.70
C ASN A 25 -2.61 3.39 12.06
N GLU A 26 -1.54 2.65 11.87
CA GLU A 26 -1.60 1.28 11.37
C GLU A 26 -0.55 0.39 12.02
N ILE A 27 -0.95 -0.83 12.33
CA ILE A 27 -0.07 -1.93 12.73
C ILE A 27 -0.20 -3.02 11.67
N GLU A 28 0.90 -3.40 11.03
CA GLU A 28 0.96 -4.47 10.06
C GLU A 28 1.94 -5.55 10.52
N GLY A 29 1.59 -6.82 10.32
CA GLY A 29 2.45 -7.95 10.60
C GLY A 29 2.35 -9.03 9.53
N TRP A 30 3.44 -9.77 9.33
CA TRP A 30 3.50 -10.85 8.35
C TRP A 30 4.43 -11.97 8.78
N TYR A 31 4.22 -13.14 8.20
CA TYR A 31 5.05 -14.31 8.44
C TYR A 31 5.25 -15.13 7.16
N PRO A 32 6.48 -15.40 6.70
CA PRO A 32 6.72 -16.15 5.47
C PRO A 32 6.50 -17.65 5.71
N LEU A 33 5.23 -18.04 5.64
CA LEU A 33 4.73 -19.36 6.03
C LEU A 33 5.23 -20.49 5.13
N PHE A 34 5.37 -20.24 3.82
CA PHE A 34 5.82 -21.27 2.88
C PHE A 34 6.94 -20.77 1.97
N LYS A 35 8.01 -21.56 1.85
CA LYS A 35 9.11 -21.35 0.89
C LYS A 35 9.35 -22.65 0.12
N PRO A 36 8.50 -22.98 -0.87
CA PRO A 36 8.61 -24.26 -1.58
C PRO A 36 9.92 -24.44 -2.35
N THR A 37 10.56 -23.31 -2.72
CA THR A 37 11.88 -23.27 -3.38
C THR A 37 12.63 -22.02 -2.89
N ASP A 38 13.93 -21.91 -3.20
CA ASP A 38 14.73 -20.71 -2.90
C ASP A 38 14.25 -19.44 -3.62
N LYS A 39 13.43 -19.60 -4.67
CA LYS A 39 12.91 -18.50 -5.50
C LYS A 39 11.47 -18.10 -5.15
N LEU A 40 10.68 -18.98 -4.55
CA LEU A 40 9.25 -18.76 -4.29
C LEU A 40 8.99 -18.64 -2.79
N THR A 41 8.38 -17.53 -2.36
CA THR A 41 7.93 -17.31 -0.99
C THR A 41 6.45 -16.95 -0.98
N ILE A 42 5.69 -17.58 -0.10
CA ILE A 42 4.28 -17.29 0.16
C ILE A 42 4.16 -16.83 1.61
N GLN A 43 3.59 -15.65 1.80
CA GLN A 43 3.58 -14.95 3.07
C GLN A 43 2.18 -14.39 3.35
N PRO A 44 1.41 -14.98 4.28
CA PRO A 44 0.27 -14.30 4.85
C PRO A 44 0.71 -13.11 5.69
N GLY A 45 -0.13 -12.09 5.71
CA GLY A 45 -0.02 -10.97 6.62
C GLY A 45 -1.36 -10.30 6.83
N GLY A 46 -1.36 -9.32 7.70
CA GLY A 46 -2.54 -8.54 8.00
C GLY A 46 -2.20 -7.27 8.73
N LEU A 47 -3.17 -6.38 8.76
CA LEU A 47 -3.05 -5.08 9.42
C LEU A 47 -4.35 -4.69 10.11
N ILE A 48 -4.21 -3.81 11.08
CA ILE A 48 -5.32 -3.09 11.71
C ILE A 48 -4.96 -1.61 11.61
N ASN A 49 -5.94 -0.79 11.23
CA ASN A 49 -5.77 0.65 11.16
C ASN A 49 -6.89 1.40 11.86
N ASP A 50 -6.56 2.61 12.28
CA ASP A 50 -7.44 3.56 12.96
C ASP A 50 -7.35 4.91 12.26
N LYS A 51 -8.50 5.47 11.88
CA LYS A 51 -8.65 6.71 11.12
C LYS A 51 -9.71 7.58 11.79
N SER A 52 -9.76 8.85 11.44
CA SER A 52 -10.74 9.81 11.99
C SER A 52 -12.21 9.41 11.81
N ILE A 53 -12.52 8.62 10.78
CA ILE A 53 -13.87 8.13 10.47
C ILE A 53 -14.21 6.76 11.08
N GLY A 54 -13.23 6.06 11.65
CA GLY A 54 -13.38 4.71 12.19
C GLY A 54 -12.15 3.85 11.98
N SER A 55 -12.23 2.60 12.44
CA SER A 55 -11.18 1.60 12.29
C SER A 55 -11.45 0.63 11.14
N GLY A 56 -10.42 -0.07 10.73
CA GLY A 56 -10.52 -1.14 9.77
C GLY A 56 -9.38 -2.14 9.94
N GLY A 57 -9.36 -3.10 9.04
CA GLY A 57 -8.29 -4.08 8.98
C GLY A 57 -8.20 -4.68 7.60
N ALA A 58 -7.10 -5.39 7.36
CA ALA A 58 -6.97 -6.16 6.15
C ALA A 58 -6.22 -7.45 6.41
N VAL A 59 -6.58 -8.47 5.65
CA VAL A 59 -5.81 -9.71 5.54
C VAL A 59 -5.29 -9.82 4.12
N TYR A 60 -4.07 -10.32 3.97
CA TYR A 60 -3.46 -10.46 2.66
C TYR A 60 -2.59 -11.70 2.54
N LEU A 61 -2.36 -12.07 1.28
CA LEU A 61 -1.41 -13.09 0.88
C LEU A 61 -0.45 -12.52 -0.15
N ASP A 62 0.83 -12.52 0.19
CA ASP A 62 1.92 -12.19 -0.73
C ASP A 62 2.49 -13.45 -1.36
N VAL A 63 2.64 -13.43 -2.68
CA VAL A 63 3.40 -14.42 -3.44
C VAL A 63 4.57 -13.72 -4.09
N ASN A 64 5.78 -13.97 -3.60
CA ASN A 64 7.02 -13.44 -4.15
C ASN A 64 7.76 -14.49 -4.98
N TYR A 65 8.17 -14.13 -6.19
CA TYR A 65 9.03 -14.94 -7.04
C TYR A 65 10.28 -14.18 -7.48
N LYS A 66 11.45 -14.76 -7.22
CA LYS A 66 12.76 -14.26 -7.66
C LYS A 66 13.11 -14.84 -9.03
N PHE A 67 12.94 -14.05 -10.08
CA PHE A 67 13.25 -14.45 -11.45
C PHE A 67 14.77 -14.45 -11.69
N THR A 68 15.44 -13.38 -11.29
CA THR A 68 16.89 -13.19 -11.42
C THR A 68 17.46 -12.57 -10.14
N PRO A 69 18.80 -12.50 -9.97
CA PRO A 69 19.40 -11.78 -8.84
C PRO A 69 19.02 -10.30 -8.76
N TRP A 70 18.63 -9.69 -9.87
CA TRP A 70 18.30 -8.25 -9.96
C TRP A 70 16.80 -7.97 -10.11
N PHE A 71 15.95 -8.99 -10.27
CA PHE A 71 14.51 -8.82 -10.44
C PHE A 71 13.68 -9.85 -9.70
N ASN A 72 12.72 -9.36 -8.92
CA ASN A 72 11.66 -10.16 -8.33
C ASN A 72 10.30 -9.47 -8.47
N LEU A 73 9.24 -10.27 -8.42
CA LEU A 73 7.86 -9.80 -8.39
C LEU A 73 7.19 -10.30 -7.12
N THR A 74 6.52 -9.42 -6.39
CA THR A 74 5.53 -9.81 -5.37
C THR A 74 4.14 -9.48 -5.88
N VAL A 75 3.22 -10.43 -5.83
CA VAL A 75 1.78 -10.17 -6.00
C VAL A 75 1.11 -10.28 -4.65
N ARG A 76 0.45 -9.21 -4.21
CA ARG A 76 -0.33 -9.12 -2.98
C ARG A 76 -1.81 -9.17 -3.32
N ASN A 77 -2.52 -10.10 -2.69
CA ASN A 77 -3.97 -10.16 -2.72
C ASN A 77 -4.48 -9.76 -1.33
N ARG A 78 -5.19 -8.63 -1.22
CA ARG A 78 -5.59 -8.05 0.07
C ARG A 78 -7.10 -7.78 0.11
N TYR A 79 -7.76 -8.25 1.15
CA TYR A 79 -9.14 -7.86 1.48
C TYR A 79 -9.11 -6.82 2.59
N ASN A 80 -9.69 -5.65 2.35
CA ASN A 80 -9.79 -4.55 3.29
C ASN A 80 -11.24 -4.47 3.81
N HIS A 81 -11.37 -4.54 5.13
CA HIS A 81 -12.64 -4.44 5.85
C HIS A 81 -12.68 -3.14 6.66
N ASN A 82 -13.77 -2.39 6.54
CA ASN A 82 -14.05 -1.28 7.43
C ASN A 82 -14.92 -1.75 8.60
N ASN A 83 -14.55 -1.46 9.85
CA ASN A 83 -15.35 -1.80 11.03
C ASN A 83 -16.49 -0.79 11.30
N TYR A 84 -16.82 0.05 10.32
CA TYR A 84 -17.87 1.06 10.36
C TYR A 84 -18.66 1.04 9.05
N SER A 85 -19.94 1.37 9.13
CA SER A 85 -20.82 1.45 7.97
C SER A 85 -20.87 2.86 7.37
N SER A 86 -21.21 2.94 6.11
CA SER A 86 -21.47 4.17 5.35
C SER A 86 -22.70 3.95 4.46
N THR A 87 -23.29 5.04 3.99
CA THR A 87 -24.43 4.95 3.05
C THR A 87 -23.95 4.47 1.69
N ASP A 88 -24.50 3.37 1.21
CA ASP A 88 -24.21 2.75 -0.09
C ASP A 88 -24.94 3.47 -1.25
N LEU A 89 -24.80 2.96 -2.47
CA LEU A 89 -25.46 3.52 -3.66
C LEU A 89 -26.99 3.35 -3.67
N ASN A 90 -27.54 2.48 -2.84
CA ASN A 90 -28.98 2.25 -2.69
C ASN A 90 -29.59 3.08 -1.55
N GLY A 91 -28.77 3.76 -0.75
CA GLY A 91 -29.19 4.54 0.41
C GLY A 91 -29.21 3.74 1.73
N GLU A 92 -28.76 2.50 1.72
CA GLU A 92 -28.69 1.60 2.87
C GLU A 92 -27.32 1.69 3.57
N LEU A 93 -27.24 1.26 4.82
CA LEU A 93 -25.96 1.21 5.55
C LEU A 93 -25.23 -0.10 5.26
N ASP A 94 -24.01 0.00 4.75
CA ASP A 94 -23.11 -1.13 4.51
C ASP A 94 -21.64 -0.74 4.74
N ASN A 95 -20.75 -1.71 4.83
CA ASN A 95 -19.31 -1.49 4.98
C ASN A 95 -18.70 -1.23 3.60
N ASN A 96 -17.96 -0.13 3.44
CA ASN A 96 -17.29 0.18 2.17
C ASN A 96 -16.00 -0.65 2.00
N ASP A 97 -16.14 -1.96 1.92
CA ASP A 97 -15.05 -2.91 1.81
C ASP A 97 -14.45 -2.91 0.41
N SER A 98 -13.14 -3.20 0.34
CA SER A 98 -12.43 -3.24 -0.94
C SER A 98 -11.44 -4.39 -1.00
N TYR A 99 -11.32 -4.97 -2.17
CA TYR A 99 -10.24 -5.90 -2.46
C TYR A 99 -9.18 -5.22 -3.32
N GLU A 100 -7.95 -5.64 -3.14
CA GLU A 100 -6.79 -5.05 -3.78
C GLU A 100 -5.86 -6.13 -4.32
N ILE A 101 -5.39 -5.89 -5.53
CA ILE A 101 -4.31 -6.64 -6.17
C ILE A 101 -3.13 -5.69 -6.35
N GLY A 102 -2.15 -5.79 -5.48
CA GLY A 102 -0.89 -5.04 -5.54
C GLY A 102 0.19 -5.86 -6.23
N ASN A 103 0.95 -5.24 -7.14
CA ASN A 103 2.09 -5.88 -7.80
C ASN A 103 3.34 -5.08 -7.49
N TYR A 104 4.39 -5.70 -6.98
CA TYR A 104 5.65 -5.03 -6.64
C TYR A 104 6.76 -5.58 -7.51
N TRP A 105 7.10 -4.83 -8.56
CA TRP A 105 8.16 -5.17 -9.50
C TRP A 105 9.46 -4.55 -9.00
N ASN A 106 10.31 -5.34 -8.36
CA ASN A 106 11.51 -4.85 -7.71
C ASN A 106 12.74 -5.08 -8.59
N PHE A 107 13.44 -4.00 -8.91
CA PHE A 107 14.66 -4.00 -9.72
C PHE A 107 15.86 -3.51 -8.92
N ILE A 108 16.94 -4.29 -8.92
CA ILE A 108 18.26 -3.85 -8.48
C ILE A 108 19.00 -3.41 -9.73
N ILE A 109 19.15 -2.09 -9.90
CA ILE A 109 19.79 -1.51 -11.10
C ILE A 109 21.31 -1.50 -10.92
N THR A 110 21.76 -1.10 -9.73
CA THR A 110 23.16 -1.21 -9.29
C THR A 110 23.21 -1.67 -7.83
N ASP A 111 24.41 -1.84 -7.29
CA ASP A 111 24.65 -2.08 -5.85
C ASP A 111 24.05 -0.98 -4.94
N LYS A 112 23.94 0.25 -5.44
CA LYS A 112 23.39 1.39 -4.71
C LYS A 112 22.00 1.81 -5.14
N PHE A 113 21.61 1.57 -6.39
CA PHE A 113 20.37 2.09 -6.95
C PHE A 113 19.34 0.98 -7.20
N SER A 114 18.14 1.15 -6.66
CA SER A 114 17.02 0.26 -6.90
C SER A 114 15.76 1.02 -7.28
N TYR A 115 14.90 0.33 -8.01
CA TYR A 115 13.64 0.85 -8.53
C TYR A 115 12.53 -0.15 -8.24
N THR A 116 11.39 0.33 -7.77
CA THR A 116 10.16 -0.46 -7.67
C THR A 116 9.04 0.18 -8.47
N PHE A 117 8.41 -0.62 -9.32
CA PHE A 117 7.15 -0.26 -9.99
C PHE A 117 5.99 -0.99 -9.32
N GLU A 118 5.00 -0.24 -8.85
CA GLU A 118 3.92 -0.75 -7.98
C GLU A 118 2.54 -0.34 -8.51
N PRO A 119 1.94 -1.09 -9.46
CA PRO A 119 0.54 -0.92 -9.82
C PRO A 119 -0.37 -1.70 -8.87
N HIS A 120 -1.31 -0.98 -8.28
CA HIS A 120 -2.35 -1.49 -7.40
C HIS A 120 -3.70 -1.28 -8.06
N TYR A 121 -4.48 -2.37 -8.15
CA TYR A 121 -5.87 -2.33 -8.58
C TYR A 121 -6.76 -2.55 -7.38
N PHE A 122 -7.72 -1.65 -7.19
CA PHE A 122 -8.71 -1.73 -6.12
C PHE A 122 -10.10 -1.91 -6.72
N TYR A 123 -10.92 -2.76 -6.11
CA TYR A 123 -12.35 -2.84 -6.40
C TYR A 123 -13.16 -2.82 -5.12
N ASN A 124 -14.24 -2.04 -5.10
CA ASN A 124 -15.22 -2.05 -4.01
C ASN A 124 -16.00 -3.36 -4.06
N VAL A 125 -16.10 -4.05 -2.93
CA VAL A 125 -16.78 -5.35 -2.83
C VAL A 125 -18.29 -5.15 -2.84
N ASN A 126 -18.75 -4.25 -1.97
CA ASN A 126 -20.15 -3.89 -1.78
C ASN A 126 -20.60 -2.80 -2.78
N ASP A 127 -21.82 -2.29 -2.61
CA ASP A 127 -22.44 -1.32 -3.53
C ASP A 127 -21.95 0.11 -3.28
N PHE A 128 -20.64 0.30 -3.44
CA PHE A 128 -19.96 1.58 -3.36
C PHE A 128 -19.19 1.84 -4.66
N ASN A 129 -19.03 3.13 -4.98
CA ASN A 129 -18.09 3.57 -6.00
C ASN A 129 -16.85 4.17 -5.34
N SER A 130 -15.71 3.96 -5.98
CA SER A 130 -14.52 4.78 -5.81
C SER A 130 -14.82 6.23 -6.22
N SER A 131 -14.00 7.19 -5.77
CA SER A 131 -14.24 8.60 -6.06
C SER A 131 -14.11 8.94 -7.54
N ASN A 132 -13.55 8.06 -8.39
CA ASN A 132 -13.56 8.25 -9.84
C ASN A 132 -14.95 8.00 -10.49
N GLY A 133 -15.97 7.61 -9.69
CA GLY A 133 -17.34 7.34 -10.15
C GLY A 133 -17.55 5.90 -10.63
N THR A 134 -16.59 5.01 -10.44
CA THR A 134 -16.67 3.61 -10.85
C THR A 134 -16.42 2.68 -9.66
N LYS A 135 -16.71 1.38 -9.81
CA LYS A 135 -16.50 0.37 -8.75
C LYS A 135 -15.03 0.02 -8.50
N HIS A 136 -14.09 0.61 -9.25
CA HIS A 136 -12.67 0.30 -9.16
C HIS A 136 -11.79 1.53 -9.40
N HIS A 137 -10.53 1.46 -9.02
CA HIS A 137 -9.55 2.48 -9.38
C HIS A 137 -8.14 1.89 -9.37
N TRP A 138 -7.19 2.66 -9.88
CA TRP A 138 -5.78 2.29 -9.91
C TRP A 138 -4.94 3.24 -9.06
N GLU A 139 -3.90 2.71 -8.42
CA GLU A 139 -2.79 3.51 -7.92
C GLU A 139 -1.50 2.97 -8.53
N ILE A 140 -0.74 3.82 -9.21
CA ILE A 140 0.53 3.46 -9.84
C ILE A 140 1.65 4.23 -9.13
N THR A 141 2.57 3.52 -8.52
CA THR A 141 3.69 4.10 -7.77
C THR A 141 5.03 3.72 -8.41
N ASN A 142 5.90 4.70 -8.59
CA ASN A 142 7.26 4.53 -9.08
C ASN A 142 8.21 4.99 -7.96
N THR A 143 8.94 4.05 -7.35
CA THR A 143 9.82 4.34 -6.21
C THR A 143 11.26 4.14 -6.58
N PHE A 144 12.06 5.20 -6.43
CA PHE A 144 13.50 5.19 -6.68
C PHE A 144 14.23 5.28 -5.34
N ARG A 145 15.19 4.39 -5.09
CA ARG A 145 15.95 4.34 -3.84
C ARG A 145 17.45 4.37 -4.11
N TYR A 146 18.20 5.14 -3.33
CA TYR A 146 19.65 5.24 -3.45
C TYR A 146 20.33 4.97 -2.11
N ARG A 147 21.17 3.94 -2.04
CA ARG A 147 21.90 3.56 -0.83
C ARG A 147 23.15 4.43 -0.68
N ILE A 148 23.14 5.30 0.34
CA ILE A 148 24.30 6.13 0.69
C ILE A 148 25.35 5.29 1.43
N ASN A 149 24.90 4.52 2.42
CA ASN A 149 25.73 3.61 3.22
C ASN A 149 24.87 2.47 3.81
N GLU A 150 25.41 1.75 4.79
CA GLU A 150 24.73 0.62 5.44
C GLU A 150 23.44 1.07 6.15
N HIS A 151 23.42 2.31 6.68
CA HIS A 151 22.32 2.86 7.47
C HIS A 151 21.31 3.67 6.66
N TRP A 152 21.73 4.44 5.65
CA TRP A 152 20.87 5.42 4.99
C TRP A 152 20.43 5.04 3.57
N LEU A 153 19.12 5.04 3.36
CA LEU A 153 18.46 4.78 2.08
C LEU A 153 17.38 5.85 1.81
N PRO A 154 17.75 7.04 1.31
CA PRO A 154 16.79 7.99 0.75
C PRO A 154 16.01 7.40 -0.42
N TYR A 155 14.79 7.90 -0.59
CA TYR A 155 13.91 7.53 -1.69
C TYR A 155 13.06 8.70 -2.20
N PHE A 156 12.62 8.56 -3.44
CA PHE A 156 11.72 9.45 -4.14
C PHE A 156 10.61 8.63 -4.80
N GLU A 157 9.35 9.03 -4.65
CA GLU A 157 8.21 8.35 -5.25
C GLU A 157 7.39 9.30 -6.13
N LEU A 158 7.01 8.80 -7.31
CA LEU A 158 6.02 9.40 -8.19
C LEU A 158 4.80 8.49 -8.25
N ARG A 159 3.66 9.02 -7.81
CA ARG A 159 2.41 8.27 -7.72
C ARG A 159 1.33 8.92 -8.55
N TRP A 160 0.60 8.10 -9.31
CA TRP A 160 -0.66 8.45 -9.92
C TRP A 160 -1.77 7.69 -9.19
N LEU A 161 -2.78 8.38 -8.67
CA LEU A 161 -3.82 7.83 -7.78
C LEU A 161 -5.20 7.80 -8.46
N ASP A 162 -5.22 7.78 -9.79
CA ASP A 162 -6.44 7.93 -10.59
C ASP A 162 -7.17 9.23 -10.19
N ARG A 163 -8.46 9.33 -10.53
CA ARG A 163 -9.39 10.36 -10.09
C ARG A 163 -10.00 10.02 -8.74
N ASN A 164 -9.25 9.32 -7.87
CA ASN A 164 -9.79 8.69 -6.67
C ASN A 164 -9.56 9.49 -5.36
N VAL A 165 -8.80 10.58 -5.36
CA VAL A 165 -8.70 11.43 -4.15
C VAL A 165 -9.89 12.39 -4.09
N GLY A 166 -10.82 12.11 -3.19
CA GLY A 166 -11.94 12.99 -2.88
C GLY A 166 -11.49 14.32 -2.26
N PRO A 167 -12.27 15.41 -2.43
CA PRO A 167 -13.51 15.53 -3.20
C PRO A 167 -13.27 15.89 -4.68
N TYR A 168 -12.05 15.77 -5.18
CA TYR A 168 -11.65 16.53 -6.38
C TYR A 168 -12.07 15.89 -7.71
N HIS A 169 -12.44 14.60 -7.74
CA HIS A 169 -12.90 13.86 -8.93
C HIS A 169 -12.06 14.09 -10.21
N ARG A 170 -10.77 14.38 -10.05
CA ARG A 170 -9.82 14.78 -11.10
C ARG A 170 -8.51 14.02 -10.91
N GLU A 171 -7.70 13.95 -11.95
CA GLU A 171 -6.40 13.25 -11.92
C GLU A 171 -5.55 13.69 -10.74
N GLN A 172 -5.03 12.71 -10.00
CA GLN A 172 -4.23 12.95 -8.81
C GLN A 172 -2.82 12.41 -9.02
N ASN A 173 -1.87 13.30 -8.86
CA ASN A 173 -0.46 12.97 -8.84
C ASN A 173 0.10 13.34 -7.47
N GLN A 174 0.91 12.46 -6.90
CA GLN A 174 1.54 12.65 -5.61
C GLN A 174 3.04 12.42 -5.74
N ILE A 175 3.80 13.33 -5.13
CA ILE A 175 5.25 13.25 -5.02
C ILE A 175 5.57 12.96 -3.55
N ARG A 176 6.42 11.98 -3.30
CA ARG A 176 6.93 11.69 -1.94
C ARG A 176 8.45 11.69 -1.94
N ILE A 177 9.00 12.20 -0.85
CA ILE A 177 10.43 12.17 -0.57
C ILE A 177 10.56 11.65 0.86
N GLY A 178 11.49 10.72 1.08
CA GLY A 178 11.74 10.20 2.42
C GLY A 178 13.09 9.52 2.51
N ALA A 179 13.38 9.01 3.70
CA ALA A 179 14.57 8.20 3.94
C ALA A 179 14.25 7.06 4.89
N LYS A 180 14.85 5.90 4.63
CA LYS A 180 14.87 4.77 5.54
C LYS A 180 16.22 4.71 6.25
N TYR A 181 16.18 4.57 7.57
CA TYR A 181 17.34 4.32 8.42
C TYR A 181 17.36 2.85 8.86
N PHE A 182 18.52 2.19 8.78
CA PHE A 182 18.76 0.84 9.29
C PHE A 182 19.62 0.94 10.55
N PHE A 183 19.15 0.35 11.66
CA PHE A 183 19.88 0.28 12.93
C PHE A 183 21.01 -0.74 12.90
#